data_AF-A0A7T4YHE1-F1
#
_entry.id   AF-A0A7T4YHE1-F1
#
_cell.length_a   1.000
_cell.length_b   1.000
_cell.length_c   1.000
_cell.angle_alpha   90.00
_cell.angle_beta   90.00
_cell.angle_gamma   90.00
#
_symmetry.space_group_name_H-M   'P 1'
#
loop_
_entity.id
_entity.type
_entity.pdbx_description
1 polymer ?
#
loop_
_entity_poly.entity_id
_entity_poly.type
_entity_poly.pdbx_seq_one_letter_code
_entity_poly.pdbx_strand_id
1 'polypeptide(L)'
;MPKIHTDQPDSPTFSKAELLLFSCLASYFIAVGRFEHHAYQFGWNFIHPRVPAFMPLSRGGIMDNLTAQYKVSKSILGKTNVIYQCPRCLTELISPLDDAGQTDTCPKCRHYVFVPGVREKAEATIQKQQKEAEAQELIKRKEQEQEDKRQQAKLDELAKAQAEVENIPAYHAIKTLGTTCMFLGYISLALYAVSILGIFVGFSYLTAIGSNILGLTFPQLLLILGAASVLVMFELVALFAGAQILFCVRDIARNSYRSVQYIKLLPIPRPPLKPVTKILEPKSSNNNASNATLSTYSNSIVQSD
;
A
#
# COMPACT_ATOMS: atom_id res chain seq x y z
N MET A 1 32.31 12.92 -27.16
CA MET A 1 31.10 12.09 -27.05
C MET A 1 31.51 10.63 -27.20
N PRO A 2 31.43 9.80 -26.16
CA PRO A 2 31.80 8.39 -26.26
C PRO A 2 30.67 7.58 -26.93
N LYS A 3 31.05 6.70 -27.86
CA LYS A 3 30.14 5.74 -28.52
C LYS A 3 29.78 4.63 -27.53
N ILE A 4 28.50 4.52 -27.22
CA ILE A 4 27.94 3.43 -26.41
C ILE A 4 27.71 2.24 -27.34
N HIS A 5 28.48 1.16 -27.14
CA HIS A 5 28.20 -0.14 -27.73
C HIS A 5 27.02 -0.76 -26.98
N THR A 6 25.90 -0.92 -27.67
CA THR A 6 24.76 -1.71 -27.21
C THR A 6 24.98 -3.15 -27.63
N ASP A 7 25.47 -3.98 -26.71
CA ASP A 7 25.46 -5.43 -26.86
C ASP A 7 24.01 -5.93 -26.73
N GLN A 8 23.51 -6.52 -27.80
CA GLN A 8 22.17 -7.10 -27.85
C GLN A 8 22.24 -8.53 -27.29
N PRO A 9 21.53 -8.85 -26.20
CA PRO A 9 21.64 -10.15 -25.57
C PRO A 9 21.02 -11.23 -26.46
N ASP A 10 21.81 -12.29 -26.72
CA ASP A 10 21.36 -13.48 -27.42
C ASP A 10 20.15 -14.10 -26.72
N SER A 11 19.11 -14.39 -27.49
CA SER A 11 17.89 -15.00 -26.99
C SER A 11 18.17 -16.43 -26.50
N PRO A 12 17.69 -16.82 -25.30
CA PRO A 12 17.90 -18.16 -24.79
C PRO A 12 17.17 -19.18 -25.66
N THR A 13 17.92 -20.03 -26.35
CA THR A 13 17.38 -21.18 -27.07
C THR A 13 17.05 -22.28 -26.07
N PHE A 14 15.80 -22.30 -25.59
CA PHE A 14 15.29 -23.37 -24.74
C PHE A 14 15.14 -24.68 -25.52
N SER A 15 15.53 -25.79 -24.89
CA SER A 15 15.36 -27.13 -25.45
C SER A 15 13.88 -27.48 -25.58
N LYS A 16 13.50 -28.28 -26.60
CA LYS A 16 12.12 -28.78 -26.75
C LYS A 16 11.59 -29.47 -25.49
N ALA A 17 12.47 -30.06 -24.67
CA ALA A 17 12.09 -30.67 -23.40
C ALA A 17 11.67 -29.65 -22.33
N GLU A 18 12.29 -28.46 -22.33
CA GLU A 18 11.97 -27.39 -21.38
C GLU A 18 10.63 -26.73 -21.73
N LEU A 19 10.34 -26.58 -23.03
CA LEU A 19 9.04 -26.08 -23.51
C LEU A 19 7.85 -26.95 -23.05
N LEU A 20 8.02 -28.28 -22.99
CA LEU A 20 6.99 -29.21 -22.52
C LEU A 20 6.77 -29.12 -20.99
N LEU A 21 7.84 -28.88 -20.23
CA LEU A 21 7.74 -28.63 -18.79
C LEU A 21 7.02 -27.31 -18.50
N PHE A 22 7.33 -26.25 -19.26
CA PHE A 22 6.65 -24.97 -19.13
C PHE A 22 5.17 -25.06 -19.51
N SER A 23 4.79 -25.83 -20.54
CA SER A 23 3.37 -25.98 -20.89
C SER A 23 2.59 -26.73 -19.81
N CYS A 24 3.16 -27.78 -19.20
CA CYS A 24 2.51 -28.50 -18.10
C CYS A 24 2.34 -27.63 -16.84
N LEU A 25 3.35 -26.83 -16.49
CA LEU A 25 3.28 -25.92 -15.34
C LEU A 25 2.29 -24.76 -15.58
N ALA A 26 2.23 -24.22 -16.79
CA ALA A 26 1.26 -23.18 -17.14
C ALA A 26 -0.19 -23.67 -17.01
N SER A 27 -0.48 -24.91 -17.45
CA SER A 27 -1.80 -25.51 -17.28
C SER A 27 -2.18 -25.73 -15.81
N TYR A 28 -1.20 -26.09 -14.96
CA TYR A 28 -1.42 -26.23 -13.53
C TYR A 28 -1.73 -24.88 -12.84
N PHE A 29 -1.01 -23.81 -13.19
CA PHE A 29 -1.26 -22.47 -12.62
C PHE A 29 -2.60 -21.87 -13.07
N ILE A 30 -3.03 -22.11 -14.31
CA ILE A 30 -4.36 -21.68 -14.79
C ILE A 30 -5.48 -22.43 -14.05
N ALA A 31 -5.27 -23.70 -13.70
CA ALA A 31 -6.25 -24.47 -12.93
C ALA A 31 -6.36 -24.01 -11.47
N VAL A 32 -5.25 -23.56 -10.85
CA VAL A 32 -5.25 -23.08 -9.46
C VAL A 32 -5.70 -21.61 -9.34
N GLY A 33 -5.39 -20.75 -10.33
CA GLY A 33 -5.74 -19.32 -10.30
C GLY A 33 -7.23 -19.00 -10.50
N ARG A 34 -8.05 -19.98 -10.93
CA ARG A 34 -9.49 -19.76 -11.20
C ARG A 34 -10.38 -19.86 -9.96
N PHE A 35 -9.83 -20.11 -8.76
CA PHE A 35 -10.59 -20.29 -7.53
C PHE A 35 -10.78 -19.02 -6.68
N GLU A 36 -10.05 -17.92 -6.95
CA GLU A 36 -10.11 -16.72 -6.08
C GLU A 36 -10.96 -15.56 -6.62
N HIS A 37 -11.41 -15.60 -7.89
CA HIS A 37 -12.09 -14.45 -8.50
C HIS A 37 -13.61 -14.38 -8.29
N HIS A 38 -14.22 -15.30 -7.55
CA HIS A 38 -15.68 -15.37 -7.37
C HIS A 38 -16.21 -14.80 -6.04
N ALA A 39 -15.36 -14.20 -5.19
CA ALA A 39 -15.76 -13.71 -3.86
C ALA A 39 -16.08 -12.19 -3.78
N TYR A 40 -15.96 -11.42 -4.86
CA TYR A 40 -16.09 -9.95 -4.83
C TYR A 40 -17.33 -9.39 -5.56
N GLN A 41 -18.43 -10.15 -5.64
CA GLN A 41 -19.67 -9.70 -6.29
C GLN A 41 -20.92 -9.69 -5.38
N PHE A 42 -20.75 -9.49 -4.07
CA PHE A 42 -21.87 -9.27 -3.16
C PHE A 42 -21.91 -7.84 -2.61
N GLY A 43 -22.72 -7.01 -3.28
CA GLY A 43 -23.81 -6.30 -2.61
C GLY A 43 -23.50 -5.07 -1.77
N TRP A 44 -23.28 -3.93 -2.42
CA TRP A 44 -23.55 -2.61 -1.82
C TRP A 44 -24.92 -2.12 -2.32
N ASN A 45 -25.99 -2.51 -1.61
CA ASN A 45 -27.32 -1.94 -1.78
C ASN A 45 -27.34 -0.53 -1.17
N PHE A 46 -27.41 0.47 -2.03
CA PHE A 46 -27.53 1.88 -1.68
C PHE A 46 -28.98 2.19 -1.23
N ILE A 47 -29.16 2.48 0.05
CA ILE A 47 -30.43 2.94 0.62
C ILE A 47 -30.52 4.46 0.42
N HIS A 48 -31.45 4.92 -0.42
CA HIS A 48 -31.75 6.35 -0.57
C HIS A 48 -32.60 6.86 0.61
N PRO A 49 -32.20 7.94 1.31
CA PRO A 49 -33.08 8.62 2.24
C PRO A 49 -34.05 9.54 1.49
N ARG A 50 -35.35 9.37 1.76
CA ARG A 50 -36.42 10.32 1.36
C ARG A 50 -36.17 11.67 2.03
N VAL A 51 -36.01 12.72 1.23
CA VAL A 51 -35.94 14.11 1.71
C VAL A 51 -37.36 14.71 1.71
N PRO A 52 -37.81 15.35 2.80
CA PRO A 52 -39.11 16.02 2.86
C PRO A 52 -39.12 17.31 2.02
N ALA A 53 -40.26 17.57 1.39
CA ALA A 53 -40.53 18.74 0.56
C ALA A 53 -40.32 20.04 1.35
N PHE A 54 -39.35 20.85 0.91
CA PHE A 54 -39.06 22.17 1.45
C PHE A 54 -40.07 23.18 0.87
N MET A 55 -40.90 23.76 1.73
CA MET A 55 -41.83 24.83 1.34
C MET A 55 -41.05 26.13 1.05
N PRO A 56 -41.39 26.87 -0.04
CA PRO A 56 -40.79 28.16 -0.32
C PRO A 56 -41.26 29.18 0.72
N LEU A 57 -40.34 29.69 1.51
CA LEU A 57 -40.61 30.83 2.39
C LEU A 57 -40.98 32.05 1.55
N SER A 58 -42.10 32.62 1.96
CA SER A 58 -42.78 33.78 1.40
C SER A 58 -41.82 34.88 0.98
N ARG A 59 -41.93 35.26 -0.29
CA ARG A 59 -41.37 36.44 -0.93
C ARG A 59 -42.03 37.68 -0.31
N GLY A 60 -41.62 38.01 0.92
CA GLY A 60 -41.94 39.26 1.58
C GLY A 60 -41.20 40.38 0.86
N GLY A 61 -41.84 40.93 -0.17
CA GLY A 61 -41.45 42.23 -0.69
C GLY A 61 -41.69 43.30 0.37
N ILE A 62 -41.11 44.46 0.09
CA ILE A 62 -41.48 45.82 0.52
C ILE A 62 -40.31 46.56 1.22
N MET A 63 -39.91 47.67 0.58
CA MET A 63 -39.05 48.80 1.01
C MET A 63 -37.58 48.87 0.54
N ASP A 64 -37.30 48.48 -0.70
CA ASP A 64 -36.07 48.89 -1.41
C ASP A 64 -36.31 50.20 -2.20
N ASN A 65 -36.45 51.38 -1.56
CA ASN A 65 -36.19 52.65 -2.29
C ASN A 65 -36.08 53.94 -1.47
N LEU A 66 -35.46 53.91 -0.30
CA LEU A 66 -34.63 55.06 0.09
C LEU A 66 -33.19 54.59 0.04
N THR A 67 -32.62 54.59 -1.17
CA THR A 67 -31.18 54.52 -1.40
C THR A 67 -30.54 55.79 -0.85
N ALA A 68 -30.55 55.93 0.48
CA ALA A 68 -29.70 56.88 1.17
C ALA A 68 -28.28 56.60 0.68
N GLN A 69 -27.69 57.54 -0.06
CA GLN A 69 -26.35 57.38 -0.59
C GLN A 69 -25.40 57.17 0.58
N TYR A 70 -24.88 55.95 0.70
CA TYR A 70 -23.83 55.62 1.64
C TYR A 70 -22.55 55.31 0.88
N LYS A 71 -21.41 55.62 1.50
CA LYS A 71 -20.08 55.38 0.96
C LYS A 71 -19.32 54.46 1.89
N VAL A 72 -18.88 53.32 1.37
CA VAL A 72 -17.97 52.45 2.10
C VAL A 72 -16.55 52.96 1.90
N SER A 73 -15.85 53.24 3.00
CA SER A 73 -14.46 53.71 3.00
C SER A 73 -13.58 52.75 3.79
N LYS A 74 -12.36 52.50 3.30
CA LYS A 74 -11.36 51.73 4.02
C LYS A 74 -10.43 52.70 4.75
N SER A 75 -10.34 52.56 6.07
CA SER A 75 -9.36 53.30 6.86
C SER A 75 -7.96 52.74 6.63
N ILE A 76 -6.94 53.58 6.82
CA ILE A 76 -5.52 53.20 6.75
C ILE A 76 -5.20 52.09 7.76
N LEU A 77 -5.95 52.03 8.87
CA LEU A 77 -5.86 50.99 9.90
C LEU A 77 -6.55 49.66 9.49
N GLY A 78 -6.99 49.51 8.24
CA GLY A 78 -7.62 48.29 7.72
C GLY A 78 -9.09 48.08 8.13
N LYS A 79 -9.63 48.94 9.01
CA LYS A 79 -11.06 48.92 9.36
C LYS A 79 -11.89 49.51 8.23
N THR A 80 -12.95 48.81 7.85
CA THR A 80 -13.91 49.28 6.85
C THR A 80 -15.03 50.03 7.57
N ASN A 81 -15.27 51.28 7.19
CA ASN A 81 -16.29 52.14 7.76
C ASN A 81 -17.34 52.48 6.70
N VAL A 82 -18.60 52.56 7.11
CA VAL A 82 -19.72 53.00 6.29
C VAL A 82 -20.05 54.44 6.67
N ILE A 83 -20.03 55.33 5.69
CA ILE A 83 -20.37 56.74 5.83
C ILE A 83 -21.78 56.94 5.29
N TYR A 84 -22.69 57.51 6.08
CA TYR A 84 -24.09 57.72 5.72
C TYR A 84 -24.65 58.99 6.41
N GLN A 85 -25.78 59.50 5.94
CA GLN A 85 -26.40 60.70 6.51
C GLN A 85 -27.63 60.34 7.36
N CYS A 86 -27.83 61.06 8.47
CA CYS A 86 -29.04 60.92 9.28
C CYS A 86 -30.28 61.39 8.48
N PRO A 87 -31.36 60.60 8.37
CA PRO A 87 -32.54 60.97 7.58
C PRO A 87 -33.30 62.18 8.13
N ARG A 88 -33.08 62.55 9.41
CA ARG A 88 -33.80 63.65 10.07
C ARG A 88 -33.04 64.98 10.06
N CYS A 89 -31.72 64.94 10.31
CA CYS A 89 -30.91 66.16 10.47
C CYS A 89 -29.75 66.27 9.46
N LEU A 90 -29.64 65.30 8.55
CA LEU A 90 -28.62 65.24 7.48
C LEU A 90 -27.17 65.29 7.95
N THR A 91 -26.91 65.10 9.25
CA THR A 91 -25.54 65.01 9.76
C THR A 91 -24.90 63.72 9.26
N GLU A 92 -23.69 63.84 8.73
CA GLU A 92 -22.85 62.72 8.32
C GLU A 92 -22.42 61.91 9.55
N LEU A 93 -22.65 60.61 9.48
CA LEU A 93 -22.33 59.62 10.49
C LEU A 93 -21.39 58.58 9.89
N ILE A 94 -20.47 58.10 10.72
CA ILE A 94 -19.48 57.10 10.33
C ILE A 94 -19.59 55.96 11.33
N SER A 95 -19.93 54.78 10.84
CA SER A 95 -20.04 53.56 11.66
C SER A 95 -19.17 52.45 11.06
N PRO A 96 -18.62 51.53 11.88
CA PRO A 96 -17.86 50.41 11.36
C PRO A 96 -18.78 49.47 10.57
N LEU A 97 -18.23 48.76 9.57
CA LEU A 97 -19.00 47.82 8.74
C LEU A 97 -19.60 46.66 9.57
N ASP A 98 -19.01 46.34 10.71
CA ASP A 98 -19.52 45.33 11.65
C ASP A 98 -20.88 45.72 12.27
N ASP A 99 -21.19 47.02 12.34
CA ASP A 99 -22.46 47.54 12.84
C ASP A 99 -23.53 47.66 11.75
N ALA A 100 -23.20 47.32 10.50
CA ALA A 100 -24.18 47.32 9.41
C ALA A 100 -25.35 46.37 9.72
N GLY A 101 -26.56 46.89 9.54
CA GLY A 101 -27.80 46.20 9.90
C GLY A 101 -28.26 46.40 11.35
N GLN A 102 -27.50 47.11 12.18
CA GLN A 102 -27.91 47.47 13.53
C GLN A 102 -28.60 48.85 13.56
N THR A 103 -29.34 49.13 14.62
CA THR A 103 -29.90 50.45 14.90
C THR A 103 -28.96 51.27 15.77
N ASP A 104 -28.61 52.47 15.33
CA ASP A 104 -27.78 53.43 16.05
C ASP A 104 -28.54 54.74 16.31
N THR A 105 -28.06 55.57 17.23
CA THR A 105 -28.71 56.83 17.61
C THR A 105 -27.91 58.03 17.13
N CYS A 106 -28.55 58.91 16.35
CA CYS A 106 -27.87 60.12 15.86
C CYS A 106 -27.48 61.05 17.04
N PRO A 107 -26.20 61.43 17.19
CA PRO A 107 -25.74 62.23 18.33
C PRO A 107 -26.30 63.66 18.35
N LYS A 108 -26.71 64.21 17.19
CA LYS A 108 -27.26 65.58 17.12
C LYS A 108 -28.75 65.66 17.41
N CYS A 109 -29.56 64.73 16.87
CA CYS A 109 -31.02 64.82 16.94
C CYS A 109 -31.69 63.67 17.73
N ARG A 110 -30.89 62.72 18.24
CA ARG A 110 -31.32 61.52 18.97
C ARG A 110 -32.32 60.63 18.22
N HIS A 111 -32.42 60.79 16.90
CA HIS A 111 -33.25 59.91 16.08
C HIS A 111 -32.54 58.56 15.89
N TYR A 112 -33.30 57.47 16.00
CA TYR A 112 -32.81 56.14 15.67
C TYR A 112 -32.62 56.02 14.16
N VAL A 113 -31.46 55.53 13.74
CA VAL A 113 -31.08 55.35 12.34
C VAL A 113 -30.62 53.92 12.14
N PHE A 114 -31.05 53.29 11.06
CA PHE A 114 -30.55 51.98 10.66
C PHE A 114 -29.25 52.14 9.88
N VAL A 115 -28.19 51.43 10.28
CA VAL A 115 -26.89 51.51 9.62
C VAL A 115 -26.94 50.75 8.27
N PRO A 116 -26.78 51.43 7.12
CA PRO A 116 -26.76 50.76 5.83
C PRO A 116 -25.49 49.91 5.66
N GLY A 117 -25.46 48.99 4.67
CA GLY A 117 -24.28 48.19 4.35
C GLY A 117 -24.36 46.69 4.67
N VAL A 118 -25.57 46.15 4.87
CA VAL A 118 -25.78 44.73 5.22
C VAL A 118 -25.22 43.80 4.13
N ARG A 119 -25.33 44.19 2.86
CA ARG A 119 -24.82 43.42 1.73
C ARG A 119 -23.30 43.36 1.73
N GLU A 120 -22.64 44.50 1.95
CA GLU A 120 -21.19 44.61 2.01
C GLU A 120 -20.60 43.86 3.20
N LYS A 121 -21.30 43.85 4.35
CA LYS A 121 -20.94 43.02 5.51
C LYS A 121 -21.01 41.53 5.17
N ALA A 122 -22.06 41.10 4.46
CA ALA A 122 -22.19 39.72 4.01
C ALA A 122 -21.07 39.34 3.03
N GLU A 123 -20.77 40.18 2.04
CA GLU A 123 -19.67 39.97 1.09
C GLU A 123 -18.30 39.93 1.76
N ALA A 124 -18.02 40.82 2.71
CA ALA A 124 -16.78 40.83 3.47
C ALA A 124 -16.61 39.55 4.32
N THR A 125 -17.70 39.04 4.89
CA THR A 125 -17.70 37.79 5.67
C THR A 125 -17.41 36.59 4.76
N ILE A 126 -18.05 36.51 3.60
CA ILE A 126 -17.80 35.45 2.61
C ILE A 126 -16.34 35.49 2.14
N GLN A 127 -15.81 36.67 1.81
CA GLN A 127 -14.40 36.80 1.40
C GLN A 127 -13.42 36.40 2.50
N LYS A 128 -13.71 36.76 3.76
CA LYS A 128 -12.88 36.35 4.90
C LYS A 128 -12.88 34.83 5.07
N GLN A 129 -14.05 34.21 5.02
CA GLN A 129 -14.19 32.74 5.10
C GLN A 129 -13.48 32.03 3.94
N GLN A 130 -13.57 32.55 2.71
CA GLN A 130 -12.85 32.00 1.57
C GLN A 130 -11.33 32.04 1.74
N LYS A 131 -10.79 33.17 2.21
CA LYS A 131 -9.36 33.33 2.47
C LYS A 131 -8.87 32.42 3.60
N GLU A 132 -9.65 32.28 4.65
CA GLU A 132 -9.33 31.38 5.76
C GLU A 132 -9.38 29.90 5.32
N ALA A 133 -10.36 29.51 4.51
CA ALA A 133 -10.47 28.17 3.95
C ALA A 133 -9.29 27.85 3.01
N GLU A 134 -8.91 28.79 2.13
CA GLU A 134 -7.76 28.66 1.22
C GLU A 134 -6.44 28.54 2.02
N ALA A 135 -6.26 29.35 3.05
CA ALA A 135 -5.09 29.27 3.92
C ALA A 135 -5.00 27.92 4.66
N GLN A 136 -6.13 27.40 5.12
CA GLN A 136 -6.18 26.07 5.75
C GLN A 136 -5.88 24.95 4.75
N GLU A 137 -6.38 25.04 3.53
CA GLU A 137 -6.07 24.05 2.48
C GLU A 137 -4.59 24.06 2.14
N LEU A 138 -3.97 25.25 2.05
CA LEU A 138 -2.54 25.37 1.79
C LEU A 138 -1.68 24.74 2.90
N ILE A 139 -2.08 24.89 4.17
CA ILE A 139 -1.39 24.24 5.30
C ILE A 139 -1.51 22.71 5.18
N LYS A 140 -2.71 22.18 4.93
CA LYS A 140 -2.93 20.74 4.76
C LYS A 140 -2.12 20.16 3.60
N ARG A 141 -2.05 20.85 2.46
CA ARG A 141 -1.23 20.42 1.31
C ARG A 141 0.25 20.34 1.66
N LYS A 142 0.78 21.30 2.42
CA LYS A 142 2.19 21.30 2.87
C LYS A 142 2.48 20.17 3.88
N GLU A 143 1.54 19.89 4.78
CA GLU A 143 1.67 18.78 5.72
C GLU A 143 1.66 17.42 5.01
N GLN A 144 0.77 17.24 4.04
CA GLN A 144 0.72 16.03 3.20
C GLN A 144 2.02 15.85 2.40
N GLU A 145 2.50 16.89 1.73
CA GLU A 145 3.76 16.83 0.97
C GLU A 145 4.96 16.48 1.88
N GLN A 146 4.98 17.00 3.11
CA GLN A 146 6.03 16.68 4.07
C GLN A 146 5.94 15.23 4.55
N GLU A 147 4.73 14.70 4.77
CA GLU A 147 4.54 13.32 5.17
C GLU A 147 4.90 12.34 4.04
N ASP A 148 4.52 12.65 2.80
CA ASP A 148 4.89 11.85 1.62
C ASP A 148 6.41 11.78 1.47
N LYS A 149 7.12 12.91 1.65
CA LYS A 149 8.59 12.95 1.67
C LYS A 149 9.19 12.08 2.79
N ARG A 150 8.57 12.05 3.98
CA ARG A 150 9.02 11.19 5.09
C ARG A 150 8.78 9.71 4.79
N GLN A 151 7.65 9.37 4.18
CA GLN A 151 7.35 8.00 3.79
C GLN A 151 8.31 7.52 2.69
N GLN A 152 8.59 8.38 1.70
CA GLN A 152 9.53 8.05 0.65
C GLN A 152 10.96 7.87 1.18
N ALA A 153 11.41 8.73 2.11
CA ALA A 153 12.71 8.56 2.76
C ALA A 153 12.83 7.22 3.53
N LYS A 154 11.74 6.78 4.18
CA LYS A 154 11.70 5.46 4.85
C LYS A 154 11.74 4.31 3.86
N LEU A 155 11.04 4.40 2.74
CA LEU A 155 11.07 3.38 1.70
C LEU A 155 12.47 3.28 1.07
N ASP A 156 13.11 4.41 0.80
CA ASP A 156 14.48 4.44 0.28
C ASP A 156 15.49 3.86 1.28
N GLU A 157 15.31 4.11 2.58
CA GLU A 157 16.13 3.51 3.64
C GLU A 157 15.95 1.98 3.70
N LEU A 158 14.71 1.49 3.61
CA LEU A 158 14.42 0.06 3.56
C LEU A 158 14.99 -0.61 2.31
N ALA A 159 14.89 0.05 1.15
CA ALA A 159 15.45 -0.46 -0.10
C ALA A 159 16.98 -0.56 -0.02
N LYS A 160 17.65 0.44 0.56
CA LYS A 160 19.11 0.39 0.81
C LYS A 160 19.49 -0.74 1.77
N ALA A 161 18.75 -0.91 2.86
CA ALA A 161 18.98 -2.01 3.80
C ALA A 161 18.79 -3.38 3.13
N GLN A 162 17.81 -3.53 2.23
CA GLN A 162 17.63 -4.78 1.47
C GLN A 162 18.77 -5.04 0.49
N ALA A 163 19.23 -4.02 -0.24
CA ALA A 163 20.37 -4.14 -1.15
C ALA A 163 21.67 -4.53 -0.41
N GLU A 164 21.87 -4.03 0.82
CA GLU A 164 23.01 -4.42 1.64
C GLU A 164 22.94 -5.89 2.08
N VAL A 165 21.75 -6.43 2.33
CA VAL A 165 21.58 -7.86 2.66
C VAL A 165 21.81 -8.75 1.44
N GLU A 166 21.39 -8.34 0.25
CA GLU A 166 21.59 -9.10 -0.99
C GLU A 166 23.08 -9.21 -1.37
N ASN A 167 23.86 -8.17 -1.06
CA ASN A 167 25.29 -8.13 -1.37
C ASN A 167 26.17 -8.95 -0.39
N ILE A 168 25.59 -9.80 0.46
CA ILE A 168 26.36 -10.73 1.30
C ILE A 168 26.68 -11.98 0.47
N PRO A 169 27.93 -12.18 0.00
CA PRO A 169 28.30 -13.26 -0.93
C PRO A 169 28.03 -14.67 -0.36
N ALA A 170 27.93 -14.80 0.96
CA ALA A 170 27.57 -16.04 1.63
C ALA A 170 26.15 -16.53 1.27
N TYR A 171 25.21 -15.61 0.97
CA TYR A 171 23.84 -16.00 0.64
C TYR A 171 23.76 -16.74 -0.70
N HIS A 172 24.43 -16.22 -1.73
CA HIS A 172 24.47 -16.86 -3.04
C HIS A 172 25.13 -18.24 -2.97
N ALA A 173 26.24 -18.37 -2.23
CA ALA A 173 26.93 -19.64 -2.04
C ALA A 173 26.04 -20.71 -1.38
N ILE A 174 25.26 -20.34 -0.36
CA ILE A 174 24.33 -21.26 0.32
C ILE A 174 23.18 -21.65 -0.60
N LYS A 175 22.64 -20.69 -1.37
CA LYS A 175 21.54 -20.96 -2.32
C LYS A 175 22.00 -21.91 -3.43
N THR A 176 23.19 -21.69 -3.99
CA THR A 176 23.77 -22.60 -5.00
C THR A 176 24.06 -23.98 -4.42
N LEU A 177 24.56 -24.06 -3.18
CA LEU A 177 24.83 -25.34 -2.54
C LEU A 177 23.55 -26.17 -2.36
N GLY A 178 22.47 -25.51 -1.93
CA GLY A 178 21.16 -26.15 -1.76
C GLY A 178 20.59 -26.70 -3.07
N THR A 179 20.67 -25.94 -4.16
CA THR A 179 20.18 -26.40 -5.47
C THR A 179 21.06 -27.53 -6.02
N THR A 180 22.39 -27.42 -5.94
CA THR A 180 23.29 -28.50 -6.40
C THR A 180 23.06 -29.81 -5.65
N CYS A 181 22.81 -29.75 -4.34
CA CYS A 181 22.53 -30.94 -3.54
C CYS A 181 21.22 -31.62 -3.95
N MET A 182 20.17 -30.84 -4.25
CA MET A 182 18.92 -31.40 -4.77
C MET A 182 19.11 -32.07 -6.13
N PHE A 183 19.85 -31.44 -7.05
CA PHE A 183 20.17 -32.04 -8.35
C PHE A 183 20.97 -33.35 -8.23
N LEU A 184 21.98 -33.39 -7.35
CA LEU A 184 22.74 -34.61 -7.09
C LEU A 184 21.86 -35.73 -6.52
N GLY A 185 20.91 -35.40 -5.65
CA GLY A 185 19.91 -36.36 -5.14
C GLY A 185 19.07 -36.98 -6.25
N TYR A 186 18.59 -36.18 -7.21
CA TYR A 186 17.83 -36.68 -8.36
C TYR A 186 18.67 -37.55 -9.30
N ILE A 187 19.93 -37.17 -9.57
CA ILE A 187 20.84 -37.98 -10.38
C ILE A 187 21.09 -39.33 -9.71
N SER A 188 21.34 -39.34 -8.39
CA SER A 188 21.52 -40.57 -7.62
C SER A 188 20.28 -41.48 -7.69
N LEU A 189 19.08 -40.90 -7.59
CA LEU A 189 17.82 -41.65 -7.70
C LEU A 189 17.64 -42.25 -9.10
N ALA A 190 17.98 -41.50 -10.15
CA ALA A 190 17.90 -41.97 -11.53
C ALA A 190 18.88 -43.12 -11.81
N LEU A 191 20.13 -42.99 -11.37
CA LEU A 191 21.14 -44.05 -11.49
C LEU A 191 20.72 -45.32 -10.74
N TYR A 192 20.09 -45.15 -9.57
CA TYR A 192 19.54 -46.24 -8.79
C TYR A 192 18.42 -47.00 -9.55
N ALA A 193 17.49 -46.27 -10.16
CA ALA A 193 16.44 -46.88 -10.98
C ALA A 193 17.01 -47.69 -12.17
N VAL A 194 18.05 -47.17 -12.84
CA VAL A 194 18.74 -47.86 -13.93
C VAL A 194 19.44 -49.13 -13.43
N SER A 195 20.08 -49.07 -12.27
CA SER A 195 20.74 -50.24 -11.64
C SER A 195 19.74 -51.36 -11.35
N ILE A 196 18.58 -51.03 -10.75
CA ILE A 196 17.52 -52.01 -10.50
C ILE A 196 17.09 -52.68 -11.81
N LEU A 197 16.82 -51.90 -12.85
CA LEU A 197 16.41 -52.44 -14.16
C LEU A 197 17.49 -53.36 -14.74
N GLY A 198 18.77 -53.00 -14.62
CA GLY A 198 19.90 -53.84 -15.06
C GLY A 198 19.95 -55.18 -14.34
N ILE A 199 19.69 -55.21 -13.03
CA ILE A 199 19.64 -56.44 -12.23
C ILE A 199 18.48 -57.34 -12.71
N PHE A 200 17.29 -56.77 -12.95
CA PHE A 200 16.15 -57.53 -13.47
C PHE A 200 16.45 -58.15 -14.84
N VAL A 201 17.02 -57.37 -15.76
CA VAL A 201 17.39 -57.87 -17.10
C VAL A 201 18.48 -58.95 -17.01
N GLY A 202 19.52 -58.72 -16.20
CA GLY A 202 20.60 -59.70 -15.98
C GLY A 202 20.08 -61.00 -15.38
N PHE A 203 19.13 -60.93 -14.44
CA PHE A 203 18.49 -62.10 -13.86
C PHE A 203 17.66 -62.88 -14.90
N SER A 204 16.86 -62.20 -15.71
CA SER A 204 16.12 -62.82 -16.81
C SER A 204 17.06 -63.50 -17.83
N TYR A 205 18.22 -62.90 -18.10
CA TYR A 205 19.21 -63.49 -19.00
C TYR A 205 19.91 -64.72 -18.41
N LEU A 206 20.31 -64.66 -17.13
CA LEU A 206 20.94 -65.79 -16.44
C LEU A 206 20.01 -66.99 -16.28
N THR A 207 18.72 -66.76 -16.02
CA THR A 207 17.71 -67.83 -15.96
C THR A 207 17.49 -68.46 -17.34
N ALA A 208 17.53 -67.67 -18.42
CA ALA A 208 17.44 -68.18 -19.79
C ALA A 208 18.67 -68.99 -20.24
N ILE A 209 19.87 -68.66 -19.74
CA ILE A 209 21.12 -69.39 -20.08
C ILE A 209 21.31 -70.62 -19.18
N GLY A 210 21.06 -70.48 -17.88
CA GLY A 210 21.29 -71.54 -16.89
C GLY A 210 20.47 -72.80 -17.18
N SER A 211 19.26 -72.65 -17.74
CA SER A 211 18.41 -73.76 -18.17
C SER A 211 18.96 -74.52 -19.38
N ASN A 212 19.85 -73.91 -20.17
CA ASN A 212 20.25 -74.45 -21.47
C ASN A 212 21.72 -74.93 -21.54
N ILE A 213 22.64 -74.39 -20.74
CA ILE A 213 24.09 -74.53 -21.04
C ILE A 213 24.96 -75.09 -19.89
N LEU A 214 24.69 -74.77 -18.63
CA LEU A 214 25.74 -74.87 -17.58
C LEU A 214 25.64 -76.07 -16.63
N GLY A 215 24.58 -76.87 -16.66
CA GLY A 215 24.41 -78.01 -15.75
C GLY A 215 24.44 -77.63 -14.25
N LEU A 216 24.29 -76.34 -13.93
CA LEU A 216 24.28 -75.83 -12.57
C LEU A 216 23.09 -76.41 -11.83
N THR A 217 23.38 -77.05 -10.70
CA THR A 217 22.33 -77.55 -9.82
C THR A 217 21.59 -76.36 -9.19
N PHE A 218 20.27 -76.48 -9.06
CA PHE A 218 19.41 -75.47 -8.40
C PHE A 218 19.99 -74.86 -7.11
N PRO A 219 20.60 -75.63 -6.18
CA PRO A 219 21.22 -75.05 -4.98
C PRO A 219 22.41 -74.13 -5.25
N GLN A 220 23.22 -74.38 -6.29
CA GLN A 220 24.33 -73.49 -6.65
C GLN A 220 23.81 -72.16 -7.22
N LEU A 221 22.72 -72.20 -7.99
CA LEU A 221 22.04 -71.00 -8.47
C LEU A 221 21.48 -70.16 -7.30
N LEU A 222 20.84 -70.82 -6.32
CA LEU A 222 20.34 -70.16 -5.12
C LEU A 222 21.44 -69.51 -4.29
N LEU A 223 22.62 -70.14 -4.20
CA LEU A 223 23.74 -69.58 -3.44
C LEU A 223 24.33 -68.33 -4.10
N ILE A 224 24.44 -68.30 -5.43
CA ILE A 224 24.86 -67.12 -6.19
C ILE A 224 23.82 -65.99 -6.05
N LEU A 225 22.52 -66.33 -6.12
CA LEU A 225 21.43 -65.39 -5.90
C LEU A 225 21.44 -64.81 -4.48
N GLY A 226 21.66 -65.66 -3.48
CA GLY A 226 21.84 -65.25 -2.09
C GLY A 226 22.99 -64.25 -1.94
N ALA A 227 24.16 -64.54 -2.49
CA ALA A 227 25.32 -63.64 -2.43
C ALA A 227 25.06 -62.29 -3.14
N ALA A 228 24.45 -62.31 -4.33
CA ALA A 228 24.12 -61.09 -5.07
C ALA A 228 23.11 -60.22 -4.31
N SER A 229 22.06 -60.83 -3.72
CA SER A 229 21.06 -60.10 -2.93
C SER A 229 21.65 -59.44 -1.68
N VAL A 230 22.61 -60.08 -0.99
CA VAL A 230 23.28 -59.50 0.17
C VAL A 230 24.11 -58.27 -0.21
N LEU A 231 24.82 -58.33 -1.34
CA LEU A 231 25.57 -57.17 -1.86
C LEU A 231 24.64 -56.01 -2.21
N VAL A 232 23.50 -56.28 -2.88
CA VAL A 232 22.50 -55.26 -3.17
C VAL A 232 21.92 -54.65 -1.89
N MET A 233 21.60 -55.48 -0.88
CA MET A 233 21.10 -54.99 0.40
C MET A 233 22.12 -54.13 1.14
N PHE A 234 23.42 -54.46 1.06
CA PHE A 234 24.48 -53.65 1.65
C PHE A 234 24.59 -52.27 0.98
N GLU A 235 24.55 -52.21 -0.36
CA GLU A 235 24.52 -50.96 -1.12
C GLU A 235 23.29 -50.11 -0.76
N LEU A 236 22.12 -50.73 -0.58
CA LEU A 236 20.90 -50.03 -0.17
C LEU A 236 21.03 -49.40 1.23
N VAL A 237 21.59 -50.14 2.17
CA VAL A 237 21.81 -49.64 3.54
C VAL A 237 22.83 -48.49 3.53
N ALA A 238 23.90 -48.60 2.73
CA ALA A 238 24.89 -47.54 2.59
C ALA A 238 24.30 -46.27 1.97
N LEU A 239 23.48 -46.40 0.91
CA LEU A 239 22.78 -45.27 0.28
C LEU A 239 21.77 -44.62 1.23
N PHE A 240 21.01 -45.43 1.97
CA PHE A 240 20.06 -44.91 2.96
C PHE A 240 20.77 -44.16 4.09
N ALA A 241 21.87 -44.69 4.61
CA ALA A 241 22.69 -44.02 5.61
C ALA A 241 23.28 -42.70 5.07
N GLY A 242 23.79 -42.70 3.83
CA GLY A 242 24.28 -41.49 3.17
C GLY A 242 23.20 -40.42 3.00
N ALA A 243 21.98 -40.83 2.60
CA ALA A 243 20.85 -39.92 2.48
C ALA A 243 20.45 -39.29 3.82
N GLN A 244 20.45 -40.07 4.91
CA GLN A 244 20.16 -39.55 6.26
C GLN A 244 21.21 -38.56 6.73
N ILE A 245 22.50 -38.83 6.47
CA ILE A 245 23.59 -37.89 6.79
C ILE A 245 23.42 -36.58 6.03
N LEU A 246 23.10 -36.63 4.73
CA LEU A 246 22.83 -35.43 3.93
C LEU A 246 21.60 -34.66 4.45
N PHE A 247 20.58 -35.36 4.92
CA PHE A 247 19.40 -34.73 5.53
C PHE A 247 19.76 -34.01 6.83
N CYS A 248 20.57 -34.64 7.70
CA CYS A 248 21.10 -34.02 8.92
C CYS A 248 21.94 -32.76 8.61
N VAL A 249 22.84 -32.84 7.63
CA VAL A 249 23.65 -31.68 7.21
C VAL A 249 22.75 -30.56 6.68
N ARG A 250 21.72 -30.89 5.90
CA ARG A 250 20.74 -29.92 5.42
C ARG A 250 19.99 -29.24 6.56
N ASP A 251 19.59 -29.99 7.58
CA ASP A 251 18.84 -29.45 8.70
C ASP A 251 19.71 -28.58 9.63
N ILE A 252 20.96 -28.98 9.86
CA ILE A 252 21.96 -28.15 10.56
C ILE A 252 22.18 -26.83 9.82
N ALA A 253 22.35 -26.88 8.49
CA ALA A 253 22.49 -25.68 7.67
C ALA A 253 21.26 -24.78 7.77
N ARG A 254 20.05 -25.37 7.76
CA ARG A 254 18.79 -24.62 7.88
C ARG A 254 18.61 -23.98 9.25
N ASN A 255 18.99 -24.69 10.31
CA ASN A 255 18.85 -24.20 11.68
C ASN A 255 19.91 -23.12 12.01
N SER A 256 21.13 -23.28 11.49
CA SER A 256 22.16 -22.25 11.54
C SER A 256 21.67 -20.96 10.85
N TYR A 257 20.98 -21.07 9.72
CA TYR A 257 20.41 -19.92 9.01
C TYR A 257 19.32 -19.19 9.82
N ARG A 258 18.46 -19.93 10.53
CA ARG A 258 17.46 -19.34 11.44
C ARG A 258 18.11 -18.53 12.56
N SER A 259 19.19 -19.05 13.16
CA SER A 259 19.89 -18.36 14.26
C SER A 259 20.42 -16.97 13.85
N VAL A 260 20.90 -16.83 12.60
CA VAL A 260 21.39 -15.55 12.06
C VAL A 260 20.24 -14.55 11.83
N GLN A 261 19.04 -15.02 11.47
CA GLN A 261 17.89 -14.14 11.32
C GLN A 261 17.36 -13.60 12.65
N TYR A 262 17.42 -14.39 13.74
CA TYR A 262 17.03 -13.91 15.06
C TYR A 262 17.93 -12.78 15.58
N ILE A 263 19.21 -12.75 15.20
CA ILE A 263 20.13 -11.66 15.54
C ILE A 263 19.76 -10.35 14.82
N LYS A 264 19.22 -10.42 13.60
CA LYS A 264 18.74 -9.23 12.85
C LYS A 264 17.39 -8.69 13.32
N LEU A 265 16.60 -9.49 14.04
CA LEU A 265 15.30 -9.10 14.57
C LEU A 265 15.35 -8.59 16.01
N LEU A 266 16.52 -8.56 16.65
CA LEU A 266 16.67 -7.83 17.90
C LEU A 266 16.32 -6.36 17.60
N PRO A 267 15.21 -5.85 18.16
CA PRO A 267 14.81 -4.48 17.90
C PRO A 267 15.96 -3.59 18.33
N ILE A 268 16.49 -2.82 17.37
CA ILE A 268 17.49 -1.79 17.64
C ILE A 268 16.96 -1.03 18.86
N PRO A 269 17.72 -0.98 19.98
CA PRO A 269 17.26 -0.31 21.18
C PRO A 269 16.86 1.09 20.78
N ARG A 270 15.55 1.38 20.84
CA ARG A 270 15.06 2.69 20.44
C ARG A 270 15.83 3.69 21.29
N PRO A 271 16.45 4.72 20.67
CA PRO A 271 17.08 5.78 21.45
C PRO A 271 16.05 6.26 22.47
N PRO A 272 16.45 6.48 23.74
CA PRO A 272 15.52 6.83 24.80
C PRO A 272 14.66 7.97 24.30
N LEU A 273 13.35 7.74 24.20
CA LEU A 273 12.40 8.77 23.82
C LEU A 273 12.66 9.94 24.77
N LYS A 274 13.19 11.04 24.22
CA LYS A 274 13.29 12.29 24.98
C LYS A 274 11.90 12.53 25.55
N PRO A 275 11.79 12.76 26.87
CA PRO A 275 10.50 12.95 27.50
C PRO A 275 9.78 14.02 26.70
N VAL A 276 8.64 13.64 26.11
CA VAL A 276 7.72 14.58 25.50
C VAL A 276 7.31 15.49 26.65
N THR A 277 7.99 16.62 26.78
CA THR A 277 7.53 17.76 27.55
C THR A 277 6.16 18.05 26.99
N LYS A 278 5.13 17.61 27.71
CA LYS A 278 3.76 18.07 27.53
C LYS A 278 3.83 19.58 27.63
N ILE A 279 3.96 20.25 26.50
CA ILE A 279 3.59 21.65 26.37
C ILE A 279 2.10 21.60 26.68
N LEU A 280 1.77 22.01 27.91
CA LEU A 280 0.42 22.28 28.34
C LEU A 280 -0.14 23.27 27.33
N GLU A 281 -0.89 22.76 26.35
CA GLU A 281 -1.79 23.58 25.56
C GLU A 281 -2.68 24.32 26.57
N PRO A 282 -2.72 25.66 26.55
CA PRO A 282 -3.70 26.38 27.33
C PRO A 282 -5.08 25.92 26.85
N LYS A 283 -5.86 25.35 27.76
CA LYS A 283 -7.30 25.11 27.59
C LYS A 283 -7.95 26.44 27.21
N SER A 284 -8.06 26.72 25.93
CA SER A 284 -8.99 27.69 25.39
C SER A 284 -10.38 27.06 25.52
N SER A 285 -11.12 27.47 26.53
CA SER A 285 -12.53 27.14 26.71
C SER A 285 -13.33 27.80 25.59
N ASN A 286 -13.35 27.18 24.42
CA ASN A 286 -14.21 27.61 23.34
C ASN A 286 -15.52 26.81 23.43
N ASN A 287 -16.43 27.32 24.26
CA ASN A 287 -17.84 26.92 24.22
C ASN A 287 -18.46 27.48 22.94
N ASN A 288 -18.34 26.75 21.83
CA ASN A 288 -19.16 26.98 20.64
C ASN A 288 -19.59 25.63 20.05
N ALA A 289 -20.46 24.97 20.80
CA ALA A 289 -21.29 23.90 20.29
C ALA A 289 -22.55 24.54 19.67
N SER A 290 -22.44 25.03 18.44
CA SER A 290 -23.57 25.13 17.51
C SER A 290 -23.05 25.54 16.13
N ASN A 291 -23.58 24.87 15.11
CA ASN A 291 -23.42 25.12 13.67
C ASN A 291 -22.34 24.30 12.96
N ALA A 292 -22.59 22.99 12.86
CA ALA A 292 -22.07 22.14 11.80
C ALA A 292 -23.24 21.65 10.92
N THR A 293 -23.66 22.48 9.98
CA THR A 293 -24.38 22.06 8.77
C THR A 293 -24.20 23.15 7.71
N LEU A 294 -23.11 23.09 6.94
CA LEU A 294 -23.10 23.70 5.62
C LEU A 294 -21.95 23.20 4.73
N SER A 295 -22.31 22.99 3.46
CA SER A 295 -21.46 22.95 2.26
C SER A 295 -20.67 21.68 1.95
N THR A 296 -21.25 20.86 1.06
CA THR A 296 -20.56 20.55 -0.21
C THR A 296 -21.62 20.39 -1.30
N TYR A 297 -21.84 21.45 -2.09
CA TYR A 297 -22.60 21.38 -3.34
C TYR A 297 -21.70 21.95 -4.43
N SER A 298 -21.13 21.04 -5.22
CA SER A 298 -20.32 21.33 -6.38
C SER A 298 -21.21 21.43 -7.62
N ASN A 299 -21.08 22.55 -8.32
CA ASN A 299 -21.67 22.86 -9.61
C ASN A 299 -21.40 21.75 -10.65
N SER A 300 -22.44 21.34 -11.37
CA SER A 300 -22.31 20.83 -12.74
C SER A 300 -23.27 21.62 -13.63
N ILE A 301 -22.67 22.41 -14.50
CA ILE A 301 -23.28 23.14 -15.62
C ILE A 301 -23.38 22.14 -16.77
N VAL A 302 -24.57 21.96 -17.34
CA VAL A 302 -24.75 21.31 -18.65
C VAL A 302 -25.54 22.25 -19.54
N GLN A 303 -24.90 22.60 -20.65
CA GLN A 303 -25.45 23.23 -21.85
C GLN A 303 -26.55 22.35 -22.46
N SER A 304 -27.65 22.99 -22.86
CA SER A 304 -28.68 22.43 -23.72
C SER A 304 -28.36 22.75 -25.19
N ASP A 305 -28.27 21.70 -26.01
CA ASP A 305 -28.93 21.57 -27.32
C ASP A 305 -29.69 20.23 -27.30
#